data_AF-A0A9D5M365-F1
#
_entry.id   AF-A0A9D5M365-F1
#
_cell.length_a   1.000
_cell.length_b   1.000
_cell.length_c   1.000
_cell.angle_alpha   90.00
_cell.angle_beta   90.00
_cell.angle_gamma   90.00
#
_symmetry.space_group_name_H-M   'P 1'
#
loop_
_entity.id
_entity.type
_entity.pdbx_description
1 polymer ?
#
loop_
_entity_poly.entity_id
_entity_poly.type
_entity_poly.pdbx_seq_one_letter_code
_entity_poly.pdbx_strand_id
1 'polypeptide(L)'
;LKQKINEISYKNRKILDQIAELLEIDFQEFLQHQKPYMALEQLKKISQKGFGISNHGFDHPLYKDLTLHQQVENTDQARHYIKQNNFIHESFAFPFTDFGVKQEFFDEVFKNQNLFCSFGCAGIKFDSFSKNFQRIPMENGKVAEQTLKEETAYFNLKKLFNKNTIRRI
;
A
#
# COMPACT_ATOMS: atom_id res chain seq x y z
N LEU A 1 -4.27 -8.62 -27.82
CA LEU A 1 -4.62 -9.37 -26.58
C LEU A 1 -3.95 -8.76 -25.34
N LYS A 2 -2.61 -8.73 -25.26
CA LYS A 2 -1.85 -8.18 -24.12
C LYS A 2 -2.33 -6.80 -23.62
N GLN A 3 -2.53 -5.84 -24.53
CA GLN A 3 -3.03 -4.50 -24.16
C GLN A 3 -4.39 -4.55 -23.45
N LYS A 4 -5.34 -5.33 -23.96
CA LYS A 4 -6.67 -5.50 -23.36
C LYS A 4 -6.63 -6.15 -21.97
N ILE A 5 -5.72 -7.10 -21.76
CA ILE A 5 -5.52 -7.74 -20.44
C ILE A 5 -5.01 -6.70 -19.43
N ASN A 6 -4.05 -5.86 -19.83
CA ASN A 6 -3.50 -4.82 -18.97
C ASN A 6 -4.50 -3.69 -18.62
N GLU A 7 -5.59 -3.57 -19.37
CA GLU A 7 -6.67 -2.60 -19.11
C GLU A 7 -7.71 -3.12 -18.11
N ILE A 8 -7.65 -4.41 -17.71
CA ILE A 8 -8.58 -4.98 -16.73
C ILE A 8 -8.30 -4.35 -15.36
N SER A 9 -9.27 -3.58 -14.88
CA SER A 9 -9.18 -2.92 -13.58
C SER A 9 -9.38 -3.88 -12.41
N TYR A 10 -8.98 -3.44 -11.21
CA TYR A 10 -9.18 -4.18 -9.97
C TYR A 10 -10.65 -4.61 -9.74
N LYS A 11 -11.59 -3.72 -10.08
CA LYS A 11 -13.04 -3.98 -9.99
C LYS A 11 -13.48 -5.14 -10.88
N ASN A 12 -12.82 -5.31 -12.03
CA ASN A 12 -13.14 -6.31 -13.04
C ASN A 12 -12.19 -7.52 -13.01
N ARG A 13 -11.35 -7.67 -11.97
CA ARG A 13 -10.31 -8.71 -11.88
C ARG A 13 -10.80 -10.14 -12.08
N LYS A 14 -12.07 -10.44 -11.75
CA LYS A 14 -12.69 -11.76 -12.00
C LYS A 14 -12.69 -12.18 -13.47
N ILE A 15 -12.60 -11.22 -14.40
CA ILE A 15 -12.44 -11.52 -15.83
C ILE A 15 -11.11 -12.25 -16.09
N LEU A 16 -10.08 -12.00 -15.28
CA LEU A 16 -8.79 -12.70 -15.41
C LEU A 16 -8.94 -14.19 -15.10
N ASP A 17 -9.78 -14.56 -14.12
CA ASP A 17 -10.05 -15.96 -13.80
C ASP A 17 -10.74 -16.68 -14.97
N GLN A 18 -11.70 -16.01 -15.62
CA GLN A 18 -12.39 -16.54 -16.81
C GLN A 18 -11.44 -16.68 -18.00
N ILE A 19 -10.56 -15.71 -18.21
CA ILE A 19 -9.53 -15.78 -19.26
C ILE A 19 -8.56 -16.93 -18.98
N ALA A 20 -8.16 -17.12 -17.72
CA ALA A 20 -7.25 -18.19 -17.33
C ALA A 20 -7.87 -19.57 -17.61
N GLU A 21 -9.15 -19.76 -17.28
CA GLU A 21 -9.88 -21.00 -17.59
C GLU A 21 -9.90 -21.30 -19.10
N LEU A 22 -10.20 -20.30 -19.94
CA LEU A 22 -10.20 -20.45 -21.40
C LEU A 22 -8.82 -20.71 -22.00
N LEU A 23 -7.77 -20.28 -21.33
CA LEU A 23 -6.38 -20.48 -21.75
C LEU A 23 -5.73 -21.70 -21.09
N GLU A 24 -6.50 -22.47 -20.30
CA GLU A 24 -6.02 -23.62 -19.53
C GLU A 24 -4.84 -23.24 -18.60
N ILE A 25 -4.88 -22.04 -18.03
CA ILE A 25 -3.89 -21.53 -17.07
C ILE A 25 -4.40 -21.81 -15.65
N ASP A 26 -3.66 -22.62 -14.89
CA ASP A 26 -3.93 -22.86 -13.48
C ASP A 26 -3.07 -21.93 -12.59
N PHE A 27 -3.70 -20.93 -11.97
CA PHE A 27 -3.03 -20.05 -11.03
C PHE A 27 -2.59 -20.75 -9.74
N GLN A 28 -3.30 -21.79 -9.29
CA GLN A 28 -2.89 -22.57 -8.13
C GLN A 28 -1.63 -23.38 -8.44
N GLU A 29 -1.58 -24.03 -9.61
CA GLU A 29 -0.38 -24.70 -10.08
C GLU A 29 0.79 -23.72 -10.17
N PHE A 30 0.57 -22.54 -10.76
CA PHE A 30 1.59 -21.49 -10.84
C PHE A 30 2.11 -21.08 -9.45
N LEU A 31 1.22 -20.84 -8.48
CA LEU A 31 1.61 -20.43 -7.12
C LEU A 31 2.36 -21.53 -6.37
N GLN A 32 2.01 -22.80 -6.59
CA GLN A 32 2.71 -23.95 -6.00
C GLN A 32 4.14 -24.09 -6.53
N HIS A 33 4.36 -23.84 -7.82
CA HIS A 33 5.68 -23.98 -8.46
C HIS A 33 6.56 -22.74 -8.28
N GLN A 34 6.03 -21.54 -8.55
CA GLN A 34 6.83 -20.32 -8.60
C GLN A 34 7.02 -19.66 -7.23
N LYS A 35 6.08 -19.88 -6.30
CA LYS A 35 6.11 -19.34 -4.92
C LYS A 35 6.57 -17.86 -4.85
N PRO A 36 5.92 -16.95 -5.59
CA PRO A 36 6.37 -15.56 -5.69
C PRO A 36 6.22 -14.76 -4.38
N TYR A 37 5.48 -15.30 -3.40
CA TYR A 37 5.24 -14.69 -2.10
C TYR A 37 5.96 -15.44 -0.98
N MET A 38 6.33 -14.72 0.07
CA MET A 38 6.84 -15.33 1.29
C MET A 38 5.74 -16.10 2.01
N ALA A 39 6.05 -17.34 2.40
CA ALA A 39 5.20 -18.11 3.29
C ALA A 39 5.20 -17.51 4.71
N LEU A 40 4.14 -17.78 5.48
CA LEU A 40 4.01 -17.30 6.86
C LEU A 40 5.22 -17.65 7.74
N GLU A 41 5.77 -18.85 7.61
CA GLU A 41 6.95 -19.27 8.37
C GLU A 41 8.22 -18.49 7.98
N GLN A 42 8.33 -18.03 6.73
CA GLN A 42 9.42 -17.13 6.32
C GLN A 42 9.24 -15.73 6.93
N LEU A 43 8.00 -15.23 6.96
CA LEU A 43 7.67 -13.95 7.62
C LEU A 43 8.01 -13.99 9.12
N LYS A 44 7.65 -15.07 9.82
CA LYS A 44 8.01 -15.26 11.24
C LYS A 44 9.52 -15.27 11.46
N LYS A 45 10.28 -15.99 10.61
CA LYS A 45 11.75 -16.01 10.67
C LYS A 45 12.36 -14.63 10.45
N ILE A 46 11.82 -13.85 9.53
CA ILE A 46 12.28 -12.47 9.27
C ILE A 46 11.94 -11.56 10.46
N SER A 47 10.74 -11.72 11.04
CA SER A 47 10.36 -10.98 12.25
C SER A 47 11.26 -11.28 13.44
N GLN A 48 11.64 -12.54 13.65
CA GLN A 48 12.61 -12.96 14.68
C GLN A 48 14.00 -12.35 14.49
N LYS A 49 14.35 -11.92 13.26
CA LYS A 49 15.59 -11.19 12.97
C LYS A 49 15.49 -9.68 13.21
N GLY A 50 14.37 -9.19 13.75
CA GLY A 50 14.15 -7.79 14.10
C GLY A 50 13.44 -6.96 13.03
N PHE A 51 12.99 -7.57 11.91
CA PHE A 51 12.22 -6.85 10.90
C PHE A 51 10.76 -6.71 11.29
N GLY A 52 10.19 -5.51 11.07
CA GLY A 52 8.76 -5.29 11.23
C GLY A 52 7.96 -5.83 10.05
N ILE A 53 6.97 -6.67 10.31
CA ILE A 53 5.95 -7.09 9.34
C ILE A 53 4.64 -6.39 9.72
N SER A 54 3.98 -5.73 8.77
CA SER A 54 2.79 -4.93 9.06
C SER A 54 1.80 -4.90 7.89
N ASN A 55 0.71 -4.14 8.06
CA ASN A 55 -0.44 -4.13 7.18
C ASN A 55 -0.17 -3.38 5.85
N HIS A 56 -0.56 -4.00 4.73
CA HIS A 56 -0.50 -3.41 3.40
C HIS A 56 -1.81 -3.58 2.60
N GLY A 57 -2.96 -3.59 3.30
CA GLY A 57 -4.24 -3.95 2.72
C GLY A 57 -4.41 -5.47 2.58
N PHE A 58 -5.63 -5.92 2.30
CA PHE A 58 -5.97 -7.34 2.28
C PHE A 58 -5.72 -7.98 0.90
N ASP A 59 -6.10 -7.29 -0.16
CA ASP A 59 -6.05 -7.78 -1.55
C ASP A 59 -5.47 -6.73 -2.52
N HIS A 60 -4.67 -5.81 -1.98
CA HIS A 60 -3.90 -4.78 -2.70
C HIS A 60 -4.73 -3.89 -3.67
N PRO A 61 -5.89 -3.34 -3.26
CA PRO A 61 -6.71 -2.48 -4.12
C PRO A 61 -6.14 -1.06 -4.19
N LEU A 62 -6.47 -0.32 -5.25
CA LEU A 62 -6.23 1.13 -5.28
C LEU A 62 -7.31 1.83 -4.45
N TYR A 63 -6.94 2.37 -3.28
CA TYR A 63 -7.93 2.81 -2.28
C TYR A 63 -8.89 3.90 -2.77
N LYS A 64 -8.43 4.84 -3.61
CA LYS A 64 -9.31 5.90 -4.17
C LYS A 64 -10.47 5.35 -5.03
N ASP A 65 -10.39 4.11 -5.49
CA ASP A 65 -11.42 3.47 -6.31
C ASP A 65 -12.44 2.68 -5.46
N LEU A 66 -12.23 2.63 -4.14
CA LEU A 66 -13.09 1.97 -3.17
C LEU A 66 -14.03 2.98 -2.48
N THR A 67 -15.19 2.51 -2.01
CA THR A 67 -16.00 3.27 -1.07
C THR A 67 -15.32 3.36 0.30
N LEU A 68 -15.69 4.34 1.13
CA LEU A 68 -15.15 4.46 2.49
C LEU A 68 -15.28 3.16 3.29
N HIS A 69 -16.47 2.53 3.26
CA HIS A 69 -16.71 1.23 3.92
C HIS A 69 -15.71 0.17 3.44
N GLN A 70 -15.52 0.05 2.12
CA GLN A 70 -14.59 -0.91 1.55
C GLN A 70 -13.13 -0.62 1.94
N GLN A 71 -12.72 0.65 2.00
CA GLN A 71 -11.37 1.02 2.44
C GLN A 71 -11.12 0.60 3.89
N VAL A 72 -12.08 0.87 4.78
CA VAL A 72 -11.98 0.51 6.20
C VAL A 72 -11.99 -1.01 6.39
N GLU A 73 -12.93 -1.70 5.75
CA GLU A 73 -13.05 -3.15 5.79
C GLU A 73 -11.77 -3.84 5.30
N ASN A 74 -11.22 -3.41 4.17
CA ASN A 74 -9.97 -3.95 3.63
C ASN A 74 -8.80 -3.78 4.61
N THR A 75 -8.71 -2.59 5.22
CA THR A 75 -7.66 -2.27 6.19
C THR A 75 -7.78 -3.13 7.44
N ASP A 76 -8.99 -3.31 7.96
CA ASP A 76 -9.22 -4.04 9.21
C ASP A 76 -9.13 -5.56 9.04
N GLN A 77 -9.56 -6.11 7.89
CA GLN A 77 -9.34 -7.51 7.55
C GLN A 77 -7.85 -7.86 7.55
N ALA A 78 -7.03 -7.04 6.88
CA ALA A 78 -5.58 -7.22 6.88
C ALA A 78 -4.98 -7.04 8.27
N ARG A 79 -5.42 -6.03 9.03
CA ARG A 79 -4.97 -5.80 10.41
C ARG A 79 -5.26 -7.00 11.30
N HIS A 80 -6.44 -7.61 11.17
CA HIS A 80 -6.83 -8.80 11.93
C HIS A 80 -5.86 -9.95 11.66
N TYR A 81 -5.56 -10.22 10.39
CA TYR A 81 -4.60 -11.25 10.01
C TYR A 81 -3.19 -10.97 10.56
N ILE A 82 -2.70 -9.74 10.45
CA ILE A 82 -1.40 -9.32 11.02
C ILE A 82 -1.38 -9.54 12.54
N LYS A 83 -2.44 -9.12 13.24
CA LYS A 83 -2.54 -9.26 14.70
C LYS A 83 -2.59 -10.72 15.13
N GLN A 84 -3.39 -11.56 14.47
CA GLN A 84 -3.49 -13.00 14.75
C GLN A 84 -2.14 -13.71 14.62
N ASN A 85 -1.25 -13.22 13.76
CA ASN A 85 0.08 -13.78 13.55
C ASN A 85 1.17 -13.12 14.41
N ASN A 86 0.78 -12.29 15.40
CA ASN A 86 1.68 -11.56 16.29
C ASN A 86 2.68 -10.65 15.56
N PHE A 87 2.24 -10.06 14.45
CA PHE A 87 3.00 -9.03 13.73
C PHE A 87 2.59 -7.62 14.17
N ILE A 88 3.29 -6.59 13.66
CA ILE A 88 3.07 -5.18 14.01
C ILE A 88 1.76 -4.73 13.37
N HIS A 89 0.72 -4.51 14.18
CA HIS A 89 -0.64 -4.18 13.73
C HIS A 89 -0.99 -2.70 13.94
N GLU A 90 -0.02 -1.92 14.40
CA GLU A 90 -0.11 -0.51 14.71
C GLU A 90 0.28 0.40 13.54
N SER A 91 0.67 -0.17 12.39
CA SER A 91 0.95 0.60 11.17
C SER A 91 0.25 0.04 9.94
N PHE A 92 0.09 0.90 8.92
CA PHE A 92 -0.53 0.54 7.64
C PHE A 92 0.16 1.28 6.48
N ALA A 93 0.44 0.60 5.38
CA ALA A 93 0.91 1.23 4.14
C ALA A 93 -0.14 1.06 3.03
N PHE A 94 -0.45 2.13 2.30
CA PHE A 94 -1.41 2.06 1.20
C PHE A 94 -0.84 1.26 0.02
N PRO A 95 -1.60 0.30 -0.55
CA PRO A 95 -1.29 -0.27 -1.86
C PRO A 95 -1.20 0.83 -2.92
N PHE A 96 -0.14 0.80 -3.72
CA PHE A 96 0.18 1.80 -4.75
C PHE A 96 0.38 3.23 -4.22
N THR A 97 -0.70 3.89 -3.78
CA THR A 97 -0.71 5.29 -3.36
C THR A 97 -1.92 5.62 -2.48
N ASP A 98 -1.74 6.61 -1.61
CA ASP A 98 -2.77 7.26 -0.81
C ASP A 98 -3.38 8.48 -1.51
N PHE A 99 -2.99 8.75 -2.76
CA PHE A 99 -3.55 9.81 -3.58
C PHE A 99 -5.03 9.59 -3.87
N GLY A 100 -5.85 10.59 -3.58
CA GLY A 100 -7.31 10.54 -3.77
C GLY A 100 -8.06 9.87 -2.63
N VAL A 101 -7.37 9.36 -1.60
CA VAL A 101 -8.01 8.91 -0.36
C VAL A 101 -8.44 10.14 0.43
N LYS A 102 -9.74 10.25 0.69
CA LYS A 102 -10.36 11.41 1.32
C LYS A 102 -10.18 11.41 2.83
N GLN A 103 -10.48 12.55 3.46
CA GLN A 103 -10.30 12.73 4.90
C GLN A 103 -11.09 11.72 5.75
N GLU A 104 -12.29 11.31 5.30
CA GLU A 104 -13.19 10.44 6.05
C GLU A 104 -12.56 9.08 6.36
N PHE A 105 -11.68 8.58 5.48
CA PHE A 105 -10.92 7.36 5.74
C PHE A 105 -10.01 7.52 6.95
N PHE A 106 -9.21 8.59 6.96
CA PHE A 106 -8.23 8.84 8.02
C PHE A 106 -8.94 9.10 9.35
N ASP A 107 -10.02 9.89 9.33
CA ASP A 107 -10.86 10.10 10.50
C ASP A 107 -11.39 8.77 11.06
N GLU A 108 -11.86 7.86 10.20
CA GLU A 108 -12.37 6.56 10.63
C GLU A 108 -11.25 5.66 11.18
N VAL A 109 -10.17 5.44 10.43
CA VAL A 109 -9.14 4.46 10.85
C VAL A 109 -8.32 4.92 12.04
N PHE A 110 -8.19 6.24 12.27
CA PHE A 110 -7.48 6.77 13.44
C PHE A 110 -8.36 6.92 14.69
N LYS A 111 -9.69 6.69 14.62
CA LYS A 111 -10.51 6.44 15.83
C LYS A 111 -9.97 5.25 16.61
N ASN A 112 -9.44 4.24 15.91
CA ASN A 112 -8.71 3.15 16.53
C ASN A 112 -7.36 3.65 17.04
N GLN A 113 -7.27 3.90 18.34
CA GLN A 113 -6.08 4.43 18.99
C GLN A 113 -4.86 3.50 18.87
N ASN A 114 -5.06 2.22 18.54
CA ASN A 114 -3.97 1.28 18.29
C ASN A 114 -3.32 1.47 16.91
N LEU A 115 -3.94 2.21 15.99
CA LEU A 115 -3.25 2.64 14.75
C LEU A 115 -2.34 3.82 15.08
N PHE A 116 -1.04 3.55 15.19
CA PHE A 116 -0.03 4.55 15.42
C PHE A 116 0.17 5.44 14.19
N CYS A 117 0.36 4.84 13.02
CA CYS A 117 0.58 5.59 11.79
C CYS A 117 0.13 4.86 10.52
N SER A 118 0.05 5.62 9.43
CA SER A 118 -0.07 5.11 8.07
C SER A 118 1.02 5.66 7.16
N PHE A 119 1.22 5.03 6.01
CA PHE A 119 2.26 5.40 5.05
C PHE A 119 1.70 5.57 3.64
N GLY A 120 1.76 6.79 3.13
CA GLY A 120 1.57 7.14 1.73
C GLY A 120 2.84 6.99 0.89
N CYS A 121 2.79 7.51 -0.34
CA CYS A 121 3.91 7.46 -1.29
C CYS A 121 4.10 8.76 -2.09
N ALA A 122 3.66 9.90 -1.56
CA ALA A 122 3.60 11.16 -2.31
C ALA A 122 4.91 11.97 -2.34
N GLY A 123 6.05 11.32 -2.07
CA GLY A 123 7.38 11.93 -1.96
C GLY A 123 7.62 12.57 -0.59
N ILE A 124 8.68 13.37 -0.45
CA ILE A 124 8.87 14.18 0.78
C ILE A 124 7.78 15.25 0.83
N LYS A 125 6.80 15.06 1.69
CA LYS A 125 5.69 15.99 1.97
C LYS A 125 5.17 15.80 3.39
N PHE A 126 4.56 16.86 3.92
CA PHE A 126 3.66 16.73 5.05
C PHE A 126 2.27 16.28 4.60
N ASP A 127 1.51 15.77 5.54
CA ASP A 127 0.10 15.44 5.39
C ASP A 127 -0.72 16.23 6.41
N SER A 128 -1.95 16.61 6.07
CA SER A 128 -2.86 17.24 7.03
C SER A 128 -3.21 16.30 8.19
N PHE A 129 -3.06 14.99 8.00
CA PHE A 129 -3.09 13.99 9.07
C PHE A 129 -1.68 13.68 9.56
N SER A 130 -1.32 14.14 10.76
CA SER A 130 0.03 14.01 11.33
C SER A 130 0.53 12.56 11.48
N LYS A 131 -0.40 11.60 11.55
CA LYS A 131 -0.11 10.16 11.60
C LYS A 131 0.04 9.50 10.23
N ASN A 132 -0.18 10.20 9.11
CA ASN A 132 0.07 9.67 7.76
C ASN A 132 1.39 10.19 7.21
N PHE A 133 2.42 9.34 7.24
CA PHE A 133 3.75 9.69 6.77
C PHE A 133 3.90 9.43 5.28
N GLN A 134 4.50 10.38 4.57
CA GLN A 134 4.80 10.22 3.15
C GLN A 134 6.19 9.62 2.97
N ARG A 135 6.36 8.80 1.92
CA ARG A 135 7.61 8.10 1.63
C ARG A 135 8.09 8.39 0.21
N ILE A 136 9.38 8.17 0.00
CA ILE A 136 10.05 8.26 -1.30
C ILE A 136 10.44 6.85 -1.78
N PRO A 137 10.43 6.59 -3.09
CA PRO A 137 11.00 5.37 -3.65
C PRO A 137 12.53 5.47 -3.68
N MET A 138 13.22 4.37 -3.35
CA MET A 138 14.68 4.30 -3.45
C MET A 138 15.15 3.46 -4.63
N GLU A 139 14.30 2.57 -5.14
CA GLU A 139 14.53 1.70 -6.29
C GLU A 139 14.26 2.43 -7.62
N ASN A 140 14.89 3.59 -7.82
CA ASN A 140 14.67 4.47 -8.97
C ASN A 140 15.87 4.53 -9.94
N GLY A 141 16.85 3.63 -9.76
CA GLY A 141 18.06 3.57 -10.59
C GLY A 141 19.12 4.63 -10.26
N LYS A 142 18.91 5.45 -9.23
CA LYS A 142 19.87 6.47 -8.76
C LYS A 142 20.53 6.03 -7.46
N VAL A 143 21.69 6.63 -7.16
CA VAL A 143 22.30 6.48 -5.84
C VAL A 143 21.46 7.22 -4.78
N ALA A 144 21.43 6.69 -3.55
CA ALA A 144 20.59 7.22 -2.47
C ALA A 144 20.80 8.72 -2.21
N GLU A 145 22.05 9.19 -2.26
CA GLU A 145 22.38 10.62 -2.07
C GLU A 145 21.69 11.51 -3.12
N GLN A 146 21.67 11.07 -4.39
CA GLN A 146 21.03 11.82 -5.47
C GLN A 146 19.51 11.87 -5.25
N THR A 147 18.88 10.72 -4.93
CA THR A 147 17.45 10.64 -4.62
C THR A 147 17.07 11.60 -3.48
N LEU A 148 17.85 11.60 -2.38
CA LEU A 148 17.59 12.46 -1.23
C LEU A 148 17.74 13.95 -1.55
N LYS A 149 18.77 14.33 -2.33
CA LYS A 149 18.97 15.73 -2.78
C LYS A 149 17.82 16.21 -3.66
N GLU A 150 17.43 15.40 -4.64
CA GLU A 150 16.34 15.74 -5.57
C GLU A 150 15.00 15.89 -4.84
N GLU A 151 14.64 14.92 -3.99
CA GLU A 151 13.39 14.95 -3.21
C GLU A 151 13.36 16.13 -2.23
N THR A 152 14.49 16.45 -1.60
CA THR A 152 14.61 17.61 -0.70
C THR A 152 14.50 18.93 -1.46
N ALA A 153 15.16 19.05 -2.62
CA ALA A 153 15.04 20.23 -3.48
C ALA A 153 13.59 20.42 -3.97
N TYR A 154 12.93 19.33 -4.36
CA TYR A 154 11.54 19.35 -4.80
C TYR A 154 10.58 19.74 -3.67
N PHE A 155 10.80 19.25 -2.45
CA PHE A 155 10.05 19.68 -1.27
C PHE A 155 10.21 21.19 -1.02
N ASN A 156 11.44 21.71 -1.04
CA ASN A 156 11.71 23.14 -0.83
C ASN A 156 11.06 24.01 -1.93
N LEU A 157 11.14 23.61 -3.19
CA LEU A 157 10.46 24.29 -4.29
C LEU A 157 8.94 24.32 -4.08
N LYS A 158 8.34 23.17 -3.70
CA LYS A 158 6.90 23.08 -3.42
C LYS A 158 6.48 23.93 -2.22
N LYS A 159 7.34 24.09 -1.23
CA LYS A 159 7.08 24.92 -0.05
C LYS A 159 6.84 26.37 -0.44
N LEU A 160 7.55 26.90 -1.44
CA LEU A 160 7.34 28.27 -1.96
C LEU A 160 5.91 28.49 -2.48
N PHE A 161 5.23 27.43 -2.92
CA PHE A 161 3.86 27.45 -3.41
C PHE A 161 2.85 26.83 -2.43
N ASN A 162 3.23 26.54 -1.19
CA ASN A 162 2.42 25.82 -0.20
C ASN A 162 1.90 24.44 -0.68
N LYS A 163 2.63 23.79 -1.60
CA LYS A 163 2.30 22.46 -2.18
C LYS A 163 3.12 21.32 -1.57
N ASN A 164 3.90 21.58 -0.52
CA ASN A 164 4.69 20.58 0.21
C ASN A 164 3.88 19.87 1.31
N THR A 165 2.63 20.26 1.51
CA THR A 165 1.68 19.61 2.42
C THR A 165 0.46 19.13 1.63
N ILE A 166 0.08 17.87 1.81
CA ILE A 166 -1.18 17.34 1.29
C ILE A 166 -2.30 17.83 2.20
N ARG A 167 -3.29 18.48 1.61
CA ARG A 167 -4.54 18.82 2.30
C ARG A 167 -5.61 17.86 1.84
N ARG A 168 -6.16 17.08 2.76
CA ARG A 168 -7.27 16.18 2.48
C ARG A 168 -8.59 16.93 2.65
N ILE A 169 -9.52 16.66 1.74
CA ILE A 169 -10.88 17.21 1.70
C ILE A 169 -11.83 16.01 1.69
#